data_AF-A0A5K1AMG0-F1
#
_entry.id   AF-A0A5K1AMG0-F1
#
_cell.length_a   1.000
_cell.length_b   1.000
_cell.length_c   1.000
_cell.angle_alpha   90.00
_cell.angle_beta   90.00
_cell.angle_gamma   90.00
#
_symmetry.space_group_name_H-M   'P 1'
#
loop_
_entity.id
_entity.type
_entity.pdbx_description
1 polymer ?
#
loop_
_entity_poly.entity_id
_entity_poly.type
_entity_poly.pdbx_seq_one_letter_code
_entity_poly.pdbx_strand_id
1 'polypeptide(L)' 'IYATEPVLKLGQLMMDELVQMHEEFIQCYGPSNSRLAQWMSLEELNKLPTQLSDVIMGEDFRDLANWRPLYG' A
#
# COMPACT_ATOMS: atom_id res chain seq x y z
N ILE A 1 -13.30 18.98 6.00
CA ILE A 1 -11.90 18.80 6.46
C ILE A 1 -11.30 20.19 6.56
N TYR A 2 -10.74 20.59 7.71
CA TYR A 2 -10.08 21.88 7.89
C TYR A 2 -8.59 21.65 8.08
N ALA A 3 -7.78 22.23 7.20
CA ALA A 3 -6.31 22.20 7.26
C ALA A 3 -5.77 23.54 6.75
N THR A 4 -4.58 23.93 7.19
CA THR A 4 -3.94 25.15 6.71
C THR A 4 -3.33 24.92 5.33
N GLU A 5 -3.27 25.97 4.51
CA GLU A 5 -2.70 25.89 3.15
C GLU A 5 -1.27 25.30 3.11
N PRO A 6 -0.34 25.64 4.04
CA PRO A 6 0.98 25.01 4.06
C PRO A 6 0.92 23.51 4.33
N VAL A 7 0.02 23.06 5.22
CA VAL A 7 -0.13 21.63 5.56
C VAL A 7 -0.72 20.86 4.38
N LEU A 8 -1.69 21.44 3.67
CA LEU A 8 -2.25 20.84 2.46
C LEU A 8 -1.18 20.67 1.37
N LYS A 9 -0.38 21.71 1.15
CA LYS A 9 0.68 21.70 0.14
C LYS A 9 1.77 20.69 0.47
N LEU A 10 2.17 20.61 1.73
CA LEU A 10 3.15 19.62 2.18
C LEU A 10 2.60 18.20 2.01
N GLY A 11 1.35 17.95 2.43
CA GLY A 11 0.71 16.64 2.29
C GLY A 11 0.61 16.21 0.83
N GLN A 12 0.28 17.13 -0.07
CA GLN A 12 0.27 16.86 -1.51
C GLN A 12 1.66 16.47 -2.02
N LEU A 13 2.70 17.25 -1.72
CA LEU A 13 4.08 16.95 -2.15
C LEU A 13 4.54 15.57 -1.66
N MET A 14 4.25 15.23 -0.40
CA MET A 14 4.60 13.93 0.18
C MET A 14 3.89 12.77 -0.53
N MET A 15 2.61 12.94 -0.87
CA MET A 15 1.85 11.91 -1.57
C MET A 15 2.34 11.77 -3.02
N ASP A 16 2.61 12.89 -3.70
CA ASP A 16 3.13 12.89 -5.07
C ASP A 16 4.50 12.19 -5.15
N GLU A 17 5.42 12.49 -4.22
CA GLU A 17 6.72 11.83 -4.13
C GLU A 17 6.59 10.33 -3.84
N LEU A 18 5.72 9.94 -2.90
CA LEU A 18 5.49 8.54 -2.55
C LEU A 18 4.99 7.72 -3.74
N VAL A 19 4.01 8.25 -4.48
CA VAL A 19 3.45 7.65 -5.69
C VAL A 19 4.54 7.50 -6.74
N GLN A 20 5.28 8.57 -7.03
CA GLN A 20 6.33 8.54 -8.05
C GLN A 20 7.43 7.52 -7.72
N MET A 21 7.93 7.51 -6.48
CA MET A 21 8.97 6.57 -6.05
C MET A 21 8.52 5.11 -6.21
N HIS A 22 7.27 4.81 -5.88
CA HIS A 22 6.75 3.46 -6.02
C HIS A 22 6.52 3.09 -7.50
N GLU A 23 6.16 4.05 -8.37
CA GLU A 23 6.03 3.80 -9.81
C GLU A 23 7.37 3.42 -10.42
N GLU A 24 8.43 4.17 -10.08
CA GLU A 24 9.80 3.88 -10.51
C GLU A 24 10.27 2.50 -10.01
N PHE A 25 9.92 2.15 -8.77
CA PHE A 25 10.22 0.82 -8.21
C PHE A 25 9.53 -0.30 -8.99
N ILE A 26 8.23 -0.18 -9.26
CA ILE A 26 7.49 -1.18 -10.05
C ILE A 26 8.06 -1.25 -11.47
N GLN A 27 8.41 -0.13 -12.08
CA GLN A 27 8.98 -0.13 -13.43
C GLN A 27 10.32 -0.87 -13.50
N CYS A 28 11.17 -0.71 -12.48
CA CYS A 28 12.49 -1.33 -12.44
C CYS A 28 12.47 -2.80 -11.98
N TYR A 29 11.62 -3.13 -11.01
CA TYR A 29 11.65 -4.41 -10.28
C TYR A 29 10.33 -5.18 -10.28
N GLY A 30 9.24 -4.55 -10.73
CA GLY A 30 7.91 -5.14 -10.73
C GLY A 30 7.68 -6.13 -11.88
N PRO A 31 6.68 -7.01 -11.74
CA PRO A 31 6.33 -7.96 -12.79
C PRO A 31 5.77 -7.22 -14.01
N SER A 32 6.20 -7.63 -15.20
CA SER A 32 5.88 -6.98 -16.50
C SER A 32 4.39 -6.98 -16.83
N ASN A 33 3.62 -7.81 -16.14
CA ASN A 33 2.26 -8.24 -16.44
C ASN A 33 1.24 -7.89 -15.34
N SER A 34 1.64 -7.26 -14.23
CA SER A 34 0.68 -6.87 -13.18
C SER A 34 1.13 -5.62 -12.43
N ARG A 35 0.28 -4.58 -12.42
CA ARG A 35 0.40 -3.43 -11.51
C ARG A 35 -0.10 -3.73 -10.10
N LEU A 36 -0.79 -4.86 -9.93
CA LEU A 36 -1.25 -5.32 -8.62
C LEU A 36 -0.13 -6.03 -7.89
N ALA A 37 0.01 -5.70 -6.60
CA ALA A 37 0.89 -6.37 -5.67
C ALA A 37 0.44 -7.83 -5.48
N GLN A 38 0.97 -8.75 -6.30
CA GLN A 38 0.63 -10.18 -6.23
C GLN A 38 0.93 -10.79 -4.84
N TRP A 39 1.93 -10.24 -4.16
CA TRP A 39 2.27 -10.60 -2.78
C TRP A 39 1.17 -10.25 -1.76
N MET A 40 0.23 -9.37 -2.09
CA MET A 40 -0.93 -9.04 -1.26
C MET A 40 -2.13 -9.97 -1.52
N SER A 41 -2.00 -10.98 -2.38
CA SER A 41 -3.06 -12.00 -2.49
C SER A 41 -3.22 -12.74 -1.17
N LEU A 42 -4.46 -13.11 -0.83
CA LEU A 42 -4.75 -13.85 0.40
C LEU A 42 -3.92 -15.14 0.51
N GLU A 43 -3.64 -15.79 -0.62
CA GLU A 43 -2.81 -16.98 -0.70
C GLU A 43 -1.35 -16.72 -0.28
N GLU A 44 -0.73 -15.62 -0.74
CA GLU A 44 0.63 -15.25 -0.32
C GLU A 44 0.67 -14.77 1.13
N LEU A 45 -0.35 -14.02 1.57
CA LEU A 45 -0.40 -13.51 2.93
C LEU A 45 -0.62 -14.62 3.97
N ASN A 46 -1.33 -15.70 3.62
CA ASN A 46 -1.47 -16.89 4.47
C ASN A 46 -0.16 -17.67 4.66
N LYS A 47 0.88 -17.39 3.87
CA LYS A 47 2.22 -17.96 4.05
C LYS A 47 3.06 -17.20 5.07
N LEU A 48 2.60 -16.04 5.54
CA LEU A 48 3.32 -15.23 6.51
C LEU A 48 3.31 -15.90 7.90
N PRO A 49 4.34 -15.67 8.72
CA PRO A 49 4.33 -16.11 10.12
C PRO A 49 3.12 -15.53 10.85
N THR A 50 2.54 -16.30 11.79
CA THR A 50 1.31 -15.93 12.51
C THR A 50 1.39 -14.54 13.17
N GLN A 51 2.56 -14.20 13.74
CA GLN A 51 2.77 -12.88 14.35
C GLN A 51 2.65 -11.72 13.35
N LEU A 52 2.98 -11.97 12.08
CA LEU A 52 2.91 -10.98 11.02
C LEU A 52 1.52 -10.96 10.37
N SER A 53 0.86 -12.12 10.25
CA SER A 53 -0.52 -12.18 9.77
C SER A 53 -1.47 -11.40 10.67
N ASP A 54 -1.32 -11.52 11.99
CA ASP A 54 -2.18 -10.84 12.97
C ASP A 54 -2.05 -9.31 12.85
N VAL A 55 -0.84 -8.81 12.55
CA VAL A 55 -0.57 -7.38 12.34
C VAL A 55 -1.14 -6.88 11.02
N ILE A 56 -1.06 -7.68 9.96
CA ILE A 56 -1.46 -7.26 8.60
C ILE A 56 -2.98 -7.38 8.40
N MET A 57 -3.59 -8.44 8.95
CA MET A 57 -4.97 -8.82 8.68
C MET A 57 -5.93 -8.45 9.83
N GLY A 58 -5.40 -8.12 11.01
CA GLY A 58 -6.17 -7.92 12.23
C GLY A 58 -6.65 -9.24 12.84
N GLU A 59 -7.20 -9.20 14.07
CA GLU A 59 -7.64 -10.39 14.82
C GLU A 59 -8.70 -11.24 14.08
N ASP A 60 -9.42 -10.67 13.11
CA ASP A 60 -10.53 -11.33 12.39
C ASP A 60 -10.40 -11.31 10.86
N PHE A 61 -9.20 -11.05 10.30
CA PHE A 61 -8.98 -10.90 8.85
C PHE A 61 -9.79 -9.78 8.17
N ARG A 62 -10.53 -8.98 8.94
CA ARG A 62 -11.40 -7.90 8.44
C ARG A 62 -10.62 -6.67 8.01
N ASP A 63 -9.40 -6.50 8.51
CA ASP A 63 -8.63 -5.28 8.25
C ASP A 63 -7.95 -5.30 6.89
N LEU A 64 -7.77 -6.46 6.26
CA LEU A 64 -7.21 -6.52 4.90
C LEU A 64 -8.06 -5.76 3.87
N ALA A 65 -9.38 -5.74 4.07
CA ALA A 65 -10.30 -4.96 3.23
C ALA A 65 -10.17 -3.44 3.42
N ASN A 66 -9.52 -2.99 4.51
CA ASN A 66 -9.28 -1.58 4.80
C ASN A 66 -7.99 -1.06 4.13
N TRP A 67 -7.14 -1.94 3.59
CA TRP A 67 -5.98 -1.54 2.82
C TRP A 67 -6.44 -0.96 1.50
N ARG A 68 -6.07 0.29 1.23
CA ARG A 68 -6.26 0.89 -0.08
C ARG A 68 -4.98 0.78 -0.89
N PRO A 69 -5.06 0.40 -2.18
CA PRO A 69 -3.90 0.47 -3.03
C PRO A 69 -3.38 1.92 -3.05
N LEU A 70 -2.05 2.07 -3.08
CA LEU A 70 -1.39 3.37 -3.25
C LEU A 70 -1.79 4.05 -4.56
N TYR A 71 -2.23 3.27 -5.55
CA TYR A 71 -2.77 3.72 -6.83
C TYR A 71 -4.26 3.41 -6.92
N GLY A 72 -5.03 4.35 -7.48
CA GLY A 72 -6.44 4.14 -7.83
C GLY A 72 -6.63 3.22 -9.04
#